data_AF-A0A524EML5-F1
#
_entry.id   AF-A0A524EML5-F1
#
_cell.length_a   1.000
_cell.length_b   1.000
_cell.length_c   1.000
_cell.angle_alpha   90.00
_cell.angle_beta   90.00
_cell.angle_gamma   90.00
#
_symmetry.space_group_name_H-M   'P 1'
#
loop_
_entity.id
_entity.type
_entity.pdbx_description
1 polymer ?
#
loop_
_entity_poly.entity_id
_entity_poly.type
_entity_poly.pdbx_seq_one_letter_code
_entity_poly.pdbx_strand_id
1 'polypeptide(L)'
;MKIRFKKIAKTRGLDAINWEDQTSSHSLSDGKKIFRKGVIGGIDHNGIFREGTAEEAEKQVLSAIEEAGHRRLVVGPGCVITTDTPDQNISAVVDAVRSLKPYEEE
;
A
#
# COMPACT_ATOMS: atom_id res chain seq x y z
N MET A 1 9.51 10.22 8.07
CA MET A 1 10.92 9.95 7.66
C MET A 1 11.22 10.48 6.26
N LYS A 2 12.39 11.12 6.03
CA LYS A 2 12.82 11.54 4.68
C LYS A 2 13.60 10.43 4.00
N ILE A 3 13.03 9.87 2.94
CA ILE A 3 13.67 8.84 2.11
C ILE A 3 14.21 9.44 0.80
N ARG A 4 15.22 8.80 0.19
CA ARG A 4 15.80 9.23 -1.10
C ARG A 4 14.94 8.81 -2.31
N PHE A 5 13.61 8.92 -2.20
CA PHE A 5 12.64 8.39 -3.16
C PHE A 5 12.92 8.85 -4.60
N LYS A 6 13.07 10.17 -4.81
CA LYS A 6 13.35 10.75 -6.14
C LYS A 6 14.63 10.24 -6.79
N LYS A 7 15.64 9.84 -6.00
CA LYS A 7 16.88 9.25 -6.52
C LYS A 7 16.64 7.81 -6.96
N ILE A 8 15.95 7.03 -6.12
CA ILE A 8 15.59 5.63 -6.40
C ILE A 8 14.72 5.55 -7.65
N ALA A 9 13.71 6.41 -7.78
CA ALA A 9 12.78 6.47 -8.91
C ALA A 9 13.45 6.71 -10.28
N LYS A 10 14.69 7.22 -10.32
CA LYS A 10 15.46 7.42 -11.55
C LYS A 10 16.31 6.21 -11.96
N THR A 11 16.35 5.17 -11.13
CA THR A 11 17.14 3.97 -11.40
C THR A 11 16.51 3.22 -12.58
N ARG A 12 17.33 2.87 -13.57
CA ARG A 12 16.89 2.11 -14.74
C ARG A 12 16.54 0.68 -14.35
N GLY A 13 15.59 0.09 -15.07
CA GLY A 13 15.18 -1.30 -14.88
C GLY A 13 14.24 -1.56 -13.70
N LEU A 14 13.79 -0.53 -12.98
CA LEU A 14 12.78 -0.70 -11.92
C LEU A 14 11.37 -0.78 -12.53
N ASP A 15 10.59 -1.78 -12.10
CA ASP A 15 9.17 -1.93 -12.46
C ASP A 15 8.24 -1.43 -11.36
N ALA A 16 8.64 -1.62 -10.10
CA ALA A 16 7.91 -1.19 -8.93
C ALA A 16 8.85 -0.68 -7.83
N ILE A 17 8.33 0.17 -6.94
CA ILE A 17 9.02 0.60 -5.71
C ILE A 17 8.10 0.34 -4.52
N ASN A 18 8.65 -0.27 -3.47
CA ASN A 18 8.01 -0.45 -2.17
C ASN A 18 8.67 0.48 -1.14
N TRP A 19 7.87 1.04 -0.23
CA TRP A 19 8.34 1.82 0.91
C TRP A 19 7.25 1.90 1.99
N GLU A 20 7.62 2.31 3.20
CA GLU A 20 6.68 2.59 4.28
C GLU A 20 5.99 3.94 4.06
N ASP A 21 4.90 3.95 3.31
CA ASP A 21 4.19 5.16 2.90
C ASP A 21 3.48 5.88 4.05
N GLN A 22 3.16 5.18 5.13
CA GLN A 22 2.46 5.67 6.32
C GLN A 22 3.33 6.60 7.16
N THR A 23 4.63 6.33 7.25
CA THR A 23 5.57 7.09 8.10
C THR A 23 6.52 7.96 7.27
N SER A 24 6.60 7.74 5.95
CA SER A 24 7.47 8.50 5.06
C SER A 24 6.88 9.85 4.65
N SER A 25 7.72 10.72 4.08
CA SER A 25 7.26 12.02 3.56
C SER A 25 6.58 11.95 2.18
N HIS A 26 6.39 10.77 1.59
CA HIS A 26 5.75 10.61 0.29
C HIS A 26 4.63 9.59 0.42
N SER A 27 3.38 10.02 0.17
CA SER A 27 2.27 9.08 0.06
C SER A 27 2.38 8.25 -1.22
N LEU A 28 1.56 7.21 -1.35
CA LEU A 28 1.46 6.43 -2.58
C LEU A 28 1.12 7.32 -3.79
N SER A 29 0.23 8.30 -3.62
CA SER A 29 -0.14 9.25 -4.67
C SER A 29 1.06 10.06 -5.15
N ASP A 30 1.88 10.57 -4.21
CA ASP A 30 3.11 11.29 -4.54
C ASP A 30 4.15 10.39 -5.22
N GLY A 31 4.31 9.17 -4.71
CA GLY A 31 5.20 8.17 -5.29
C GLY A 31 4.84 7.86 -6.73
N LYS A 32 3.55 7.68 -7.04
CA LYS A 32 3.05 7.45 -8.40
C LYS A 32 3.30 8.64 -9.32
N LYS A 33 3.11 9.88 -8.85
CA LYS A 33 3.40 11.09 -9.64
C LYS A 33 4.88 11.20 -10.00
N ILE A 34 5.77 10.82 -9.08
CA ILE A 34 7.23 10.88 -9.26
C ILE A 34 7.75 9.74 -10.13
N PHE A 35 7.36 8.49 -9.83
CA PHE A 35 7.94 7.29 -10.45
C PHE A 35 7.23 6.89 -11.75
N ARG A 36 5.92 7.19 -11.88
CA ARG A 36 5.08 6.89 -13.05
C ARG A 36 5.05 5.41 -13.46
N LYS A 37 5.43 4.49 -12.58
CA LYS A 37 5.37 3.02 -12.76
C LYS A 37 4.67 2.38 -11.54
N GLY A 38 4.92 1.10 -11.26
CA GLY A 38 4.31 0.38 -10.14
C GLY A 38 4.74 0.95 -8.78
N VAL A 39 3.80 0.99 -7.85
CA VAL A 39 4.09 1.26 -6.43
C VAL A 39 3.51 0.14 -5.58
N ILE A 40 4.16 -0.16 -4.46
CA ILE A 40 3.75 -1.19 -3.52
C ILE A 40 3.67 -0.57 -2.12
N GLY A 41 2.50 -0.62 -1.48
CA GLY A 41 2.30 -0.08 -0.14
C GLY A 41 0.83 -0.08 0.28
N GLY A 42 0.49 0.76 1.27
CA GLY A 42 -0.87 0.95 1.74
C GLY A 42 -1.29 0.10 2.95
N ILE A 43 -0.35 -0.64 3.56
CA ILE A 43 -0.58 -1.37 4.81
C ILE A 43 0.33 -0.84 5.93
N ASP A 44 -0.29 -0.36 7.01
CA ASP A 44 0.37 0.01 8.26
C ASP A 44 0.67 -1.23 9.13
N HIS A 45 1.76 -1.93 8.81
CA HIS A 45 2.12 -3.20 9.44
C HIS A 45 2.46 -3.10 10.94
N ASN A 46 2.72 -1.91 11.48
CA ASN A 46 2.99 -1.72 12.91
C ASN A 46 1.84 -1.08 13.68
N GLY A 47 0.91 -0.40 13.00
CA GLY A 47 -0.26 0.23 13.61
C GLY A 47 -1.53 -0.58 13.36
N ILE A 48 -2.47 -0.02 12.59
CA ILE A 48 -3.85 -0.55 12.45
C ILE A 48 -3.87 -2.02 12.03
N PHE A 49 -2.96 -2.43 11.14
CA PHE A 49 -2.96 -3.81 10.66
C PHE A 49 -2.64 -4.82 11.76
N ARG A 50 -1.83 -4.41 12.76
CA ARG A 50 -1.41 -5.24 13.89
C ARG A 50 -2.30 -5.07 15.12
N GLU A 51 -2.63 -3.83 15.47
CA GLU A 51 -3.24 -3.47 16.76
C GLU A 51 -4.74 -3.16 16.67
N GLY A 52 -5.25 -2.92 15.46
CA GLY A 52 -6.65 -2.55 15.20
C GLY A 52 -7.55 -3.75 14.91
N THR A 53 -8.82 -3.45 14.62
CA THR A 53 -9.82 -4.45 14.22
C THR A 53 -9.76 -4.78 12.73
N ALA A 54 -10.41 -5.87 12.33
CA ALA A 54 -10.53 -6.27 10.93
C ALA A 54 -11.19 -5.18 10.07
N GLU A 55 -12.22 -4.50 10.60
CA GLU A 55 -12.92 -3.39 9.94
C GLU A 55 -12.01 -2.16 9.78
N GLU A 56 -11.17 -1.88 10.78
CA GLU A 56 -10.20 -0.78 10.70
C GLU A 56 -9.12 -1.06 9.65
N ALA A 57 -8.63 -2.30 9.59
CA ALA A 57 -7.67 -2.74 8.59
C ALA A 57 -8.25 -2.69 7.16
N GLU A 58 -9.49 -3.18 6.97
CA GLU A 58 -10.23 -3.06 5.72
C GLU A 58 -10.39 -1.59 5.31
N LYS A 59 -10.85 -0.74 6.23
CA LYS A 59 -11.04 0.68 5.95
C LYS A 59 -9.74 1.36 5.55
N GLN A 60 -8.64 1.08 6.26
CA GLN A 60 -7.33 1.64 5.95
C GLN A 60 -6.89 1.28 4.53
N VAL A 61 -6.99 0.00 4.15
CA VAL A 61 -6.53 -0.43 2.83
C VAL A 61 -7.38 0.15 1.71
N LEU A 62 -8.70 0.23 1.90
CA LEU A 62 -9.61 0.84 0.92
C LEU A 62 -9.32 2.34 0.74
N SER A 63 -9.09 3.08 1.84
CA SER A 63 -8.67 4.49 1.76
C SER A 63 -7.32 4.67 1.06
N ALA A 64 -6.35 3.79 1.32
CA ALA A 64 -5.06 3.84 0.63
C ALA A 64 -5.20 3.58 -0.88
N ILE A 65 -6.08 2.64 -1.27
CA ILE A 65 -6.37 2.36 -2.69
C ILE A 65 -7.08 3.54 -3.35
N GLU A 66 -8.05 4.17 -2.67
CA GLU A 66 -8.76 5.35 -3.17
C GLU A 66 -7.80 6.52 -3.40
N GLU A 67 -6.91 6.81 -2.45
CA GLU A 67 -5.93 7.89 -2.57
C GLU A 67 -4.89 7.62 -3.68
N ALA A 68 -4.41 6.37 -3.76
CA ALA A 68 -3.40 5.99 -4.74
C ALA A 68 -3.99 5.82 -6.15
N GLY A 69 -5.23 5.36 -6.25
CA GLY A 69 -5.89 4.88 -7.46
C GLY A 69 -5.44 3.47 -7.89
N HIS A 70 -6.32 2.75 -8.59
CA HIS A 70 -6.17 1.32 -8.89
C HIS A 70 -5.00 0.96 -9.83
N ARG A 71 -4.75 1.75 -10.88
CA ARG A 71 -3.72 1.39 -11.88
C ARG A 71 -2.32 1.50 -11.31
N ARG A 72 -1.45 0.50 -11.57
CA ARG A 72 -0.03 0.46 -11.14
C ARG A 72 0.14 0.48 -9.62
N LEU A 73 -0.80 -0.11 -8.89
CA LEU A 73 -0.75 -0.29 -7.44
C LEU A 73 -0.70 -1.78 -7.11
N VAL A 74 0.18 -2.16 -6.19
CA VAL A 74 0.14 -3.44 -5.48
C VAL A 74 -0.05 -3.11 -4.01
N VAL A 75 -1.09 -3.69 -3.39
CA VAL A 75 -1.32 -3.54 -1.96
C VAL A 75 -0.31 -4.40 -1.21
N GLY A 76 0.38 -3.82 -0.24
CA GLY A 76 1.34 -4.54 0.60
C GLY A 76 1.90 -3.68 1.73
N PRO A 77 2.59 -4.27 2.70
CA PRO A 77 3.30 -3.52 3.73
C PRO A 77 4.55 -2.83 3.16
N GLY A 78 4.98 -1.75 3.82
CA GLY A 78 6.28 -1.12 3.55
C GLY A 78 7.50 -1.92 4.04
N CYS A 79 7.27 -2.99 4.80
CA CYS A 79 8.27 -3.91 5.34
C CYS A 79 7.69 -5.34 5.37
N VAL A 80 7.66 -5.98 6.54
CA VAL A 80 7.01 -7.28 6.78
C VAL A 80 5.92 -7.11 7.83
N ILE A 81 4.86 -7.93 7.75
CA ILE A 81 3.87 -8.03 8.81
C ILE A 81 4.50 -8.72 10.04
N THR A 82 4.03 -8.39 11.23
CA THR A 82 4.51 -9.00 12.47
C THR A 82 3.84 -10.34 12.71
N THR A 83 4.50 -11.25 13.46
CA THR A 83 3.95 -12.58 13.77
C THR A 83 2.71 -12.54 14.66
N ASP A 84 2.46 -11.42 15.34
CA ASP A 84 1.29 -11.17 16.18
C ASP A 84 0.19 -10.39 15.44
N THR A 85 0.32 -10.18 14.12
CA THR A 85 -0.76 -9.63 13.30
C THR A 85 -1.95 -10.61 13.30
N PRO A 86 -3.17 -10.19 13.68
CA PRO A 86 -4.33 -11.08 13.69
C PRO A 86 -4.69 -11.59 12.29
N ASP A 87 -4.94 -12.89 12.15
CA ASP A 87 -5.35 -13.52 10.88
C ASP A 87 -6.64 -12.92 10.29
N GLN A 88 -7.52 -12.42 11.15
CA GLN A 88 -8.75 -11.73 10.74
C GLN A 88 -8.46 -10.43 9.99
N ASN A 89 -7.44 -9.67 10.41
CA ASN A 89 -7.03 -8.43 9.75
C ASN A 89 -6.43 -8.74 8.37
N ILE A 90 -5.65 -9.82 8.27
CA ILE A 90 -5.10 -10.30 6.99
C ILE A 90 -6.23 -10.69 6.04
N SER A 91 -7.18 -11.50 6.52
CA SER A 91 -8.30 -11.97 5.72
C SER A 91 -9.19 -10.81 5.25
N ALA A 92 -9.52 -9.88 6.14
CA ALA A 92 -10.34 -8.71 5.81
C ALA A 92 -9.70 -7.85 4.71
N VAL A 93 -8.40 -7.58 4.78
CA VAL A 93 -7.70 -6.83 3.73
C VAL A 93 -7.67 -7.59 2.40
N VAL A 94 -7.40 -8.89 2.42
CA VAL A 94 -7.40 -9.72 1.20
C VAL A 94 -8.78 -9.74 0.54
N ASP A 95 -9.84 -9.92 1.34
CA ASP A 95 -11.21 -9.99 0.84
C ASP A 95 -11.68 -8.63 0.33
N ALA A 96 -11.37 -7.54 1.04
CA ALA A 96 -11.65 -6.17 0.61
C ALA A 96 -11.02 -5.88 -0.76
N VAL A 97 -9.72 -6.17 -0.93
CA VAL A 97 -9.03 -5.96 -2.21
C VAL A 97 -9.61 -6.82 -3.33
N ARG A 98 -9.95 -8.09 -3.06
CA ARG A 98 -10.54 -9.01 -4.06
C ARG A 98 -11.96 -8.63 -4.47
N SER A 99 -12.71 -7.94 -3.60
CA SER A 99 -14.05 -7.45 -3.91
C SER A 99 -14.04 -6.31 -4.93
N LEU A 100 -12.92 -5.59 -5.04
CA LEU A 100 -12.78 -4.48 -5.98
C LEU A 100 -12.65 -5.00 -7.41
N LYS A 101 -13.51 -4.47 -8.28
CA LYS A 101 -13.60 -4.82 -9.71
C LYS A 101 -13.40 -3.59 -10.60
N PRO A 102 -12.25 -2.87 -10.47
CA PRO A 102 -12.06 -1.57 -11.13
C PRO A 102 -11.90 -1.64 -12.66
N TYR A 103 -11.87 -2.84 -13.23
CA TYR A 103 -11.66 -3.08 -14.67
C TYR A 103 -12.72 -4.00 -15.29
N GLU A 104 -13.83 -4.28 -14.60
CA GLU A 104 -14.87 -5.16 -15.16
C GLU A 104 -15.65 -4.55 -16.33
N GLU A 105 -15.63 -3.22 -16.46
CA GLU A 105 -16.30 -2.47 -17.55
C GLU A 105 -15.34 -1.94 -18.62
N GLU A 106 -14.04 -2.30 -18.57
CA GLU A 106 -13.05 -2.01 -19.62
C GLU A 106 -12.99 -3.12 -20.68
#